data_AF-A0A935KTP4-F1
#
_entry.id   AF-A0A935KTP4-F1
#
_cell.length_a   1.000
_cell.length_b   1.000
_cell.length_c   1.000
_cell.angle_alpha   90.00
_cell.angle_beta   90.00
_cell.angle_gamma   90.00
#
_symmetry.space_group_name_H-M   'P 1'
#
loop_
_entity.id
_entity.type
_entity.pdbx_description
1 polymer ?
#
loop_
_entity_poly.entity_id
_entity_poly.type
_entity_poly.pdbx_seq_one_letter_code
_entity_poly.pdbx_strand_id
1 'polypeptide(L)'
;MHNFYPIEELKLHPNYLSASEILNSILRSEIPDKKDLNKVFGNLATHITYNLEKHFEAFPVKTENIRKHTAGPSVIAEARARLAMNEEYAALHSKILTNEIPGIDNIYPIYGEYSDTVQTITALYKTYRLKRKCEIPAAAHPSRVGGLVHTLGFDIPGSHKFCTIAFLHDCIEDLIRFEKRAHFDHYGLKGLGMFINDYIPEELQPNVRILTNHYSLILNYLNYLLTISDTQVNRKNLLKNLENLSSMDWSLNEKVIKLHTLLDENDLTEPVLVNAKWLCYKDLYIREMADDALAMSDFRTFEIKAIDLTDNAHGSGALSMTDRLRNIIKLGIWASQGYRLHTSWSPTNNFIEELFEYALNYSEHIVIKDFLQPGLKQDLFASALFKIEELKSVFYTDRSFEKLFSKENNQPAEESMHTS
;
A
#
# COMPACT_ATOMS: atom_id res chain seq x y z
N MET A 1 -13.25 -0.98 14.09
CA MET A 1 -12.68 -0.10 15.13
C MET A 1 -11.19 -0.31 15.46
N HIS A 2 -10.47 -1.33 14.96
CA HIS A 2 -9.12 -1.66 15.49
C HIS A 2 -7.90 -1.01 14.81
N ASN A 3 -8.03 -0.29 13.68
CA ASN A 3 -6.87 0.33 13.01
C ASN A 3 -6.65 1.81 13.37
N PHE A 4 -7.59 2.42 14.10
CA PHE A 4 -7.51 3.82 14.54
C PHE A 4 -7.25 3.95 16.04
N TYR A 5 -7.15 2.86 16.81
CA TYR A 5 -7.02 2.93 18.26
C TYR A 5 -5.86 3.83 18.73
N PRO A 6 -4.64 3.77 18.14
CA PRO A 6 -3.56 4.69 18.50
C PRO A 6 -3.82 6.14 18.09
N ILE A 7 -4.59 6.37 17.02
CA ILE A 7 -4.95 7.71 16.52
C ILE A 7 -6.00 8.35 17.43
N GLU A 8 -7.07 7.60 17.74
CA GLU A 8 -8.12 8.06 18.65
C GLU A 8 -7.60 8.26 20.08
N GLU A 9 -6.69 7.40 20.55
CA GLU A 9 -6.02 7.61 21.84
C GLU A 9 -5.16 8.88 21.85
N LEU A 10 -4.44 9.18 20.75
CA LEU A 10 -3.66 10.41 20.64
C LEU A 10 -4.55 11.66 20.67
N LYS A 11 -5.77 11.60 20.08
CA LYS A 11 -6.75 12.69 20.11
C LYS A 11 -7.22 13.06 21.52
N LEU A 12 -7.13 12.12 22.47
CA LEU A 12 -7.47 12.38 23.88
C LEU A 12 -6.38 13.17 24.63
N HIS A 13 -5.20 13.37 24.03
CA HIS A 13 -4.13 14.13 24.67
C HIS A 13 -4.53 15.61 24.88
N PRO A 14 -4.32 16.21 26.07
CA PRO A 14 -4.80 17.58 26.38
C PRO A 14 -4.29 18.69 25.44
N ASN A 15 -3.14 18.44 24.80
CA ASN A 15 -2.49 19.36 23.88
C ASN A 15 -2.72 19.00 22.40
N TYR A 16 -3.54 17.99 22.08
CA TYR A 16 -3.75 17.52 20.71
C TYR A 16 -4.21 18.64 19.77
N LEU A 17 -5.23 19.40 20.16
CA LEU A 17 -5.75 20.49 19.33
C LEU A 17 -4.67 21.52 18.99
N SER A 18 -3.86 21.93 19.98
CA SER A 18 -2.76 22.87 19.75
C SER A 18 -1.67 22.29 18.85
N ALA A 19 -1.36 20.99 18.97
CA ALA A 19 -0.41 20.33 18.08
C ALA A 19 -0.95 20.20 16.64
N SER A 20 -2.26 20.00 16.48
CA SER A 20 -2.94 20.01 15.19
C SER A 20 -2.92 21.39 14.53
N GLU A 21 -3.17 22.46 15.30
CA GLU A 21 -3.06 23.84 14.78
C GLU A 21 -1.62 24.18 14.38
N ILE A 22 -0.62 23.73 15.16
CA ILE A 22 0.79 23.86 14.78
C ILE A 22 1.06 23.17 13.45
N LEU A 23 0.61 21.91 13.26
CA LEU A 23 0.76 21.21 11.98
C LEU A 23 0.09 22.00 10.85
N ASN A 24 -1.14 22.46 11.03
CA ASN A 24 -1.87 23.23 10.03
C ASN A 24 -1.15 24.52 9.60
N SER A 25 -0.60 25.27 10.55
CA SER A 25 0.22 26.44 10.24
C SER A 25 1.48 26.07 9.46
N ILE A 26 2.17 24.98 9.86
CA ILE A 26 3.36 24.51 9.15
C ILE A 26 3.05 24.13 7.69
N LEU A 27 1.95 23.41 7.46
CA LEU A 27 1.49 23.05 6.11
C LEU A 27 1.14 24.28 5.27
N ARG A 28 0.78 25.41 5.89
CA ARG A 28 0.55 26.71 5.20
C ARG A 28 1.81 27.54 5.02
N SER A 29 2.96 27.05 5.49
CA SER A 29 4.18 27.85 5.64
C SER A 29 3.99 29.12 6.47
N GLU A 30 3.14 29.02 7.50
CA GLU A 30 2.86 30.08 8.45
C GLU A 30 3.51 29.76 9.80
N ILE A 31 3.99 30.79 10.50
CA ILE A 31 4.46 30.63 11.87
C ILE A 31 3.24 30.37 12.77
N PRO A 32 3.20 29.25 13.52
CA PRO A 32 2.08 28.93 14.39
C PRO A 32 1.87 29.94 15.52
N ASP A 33 0.65 30.00 16.05
CA ASP A 33 0.31 30.88 17.16
C ASP A 33 1.21 30.59 18.38
N LYS A 34 1.74 31.65 18.99
CA LYS A 34 2.61 31.58 20.17
C LYS A 34 1.96 30.83 21.33
N LYS A 35 0.64 30.92 21.50
CA LYS A 35 -0.13 30.21 22.52
C LYS A 35 -0.04 28.70 22.32
N ASP A 36 -0.23 28.23 21.09
CA ASP A 36 -0.16 26.80 20.78
C ASP A 36 1.26 26.28 20.91
N LEU A 37 2.25 27.02 20.40
CA LEU A 37 3.67 26.70 20.58
C LEU A 37 4.06 26.61 22.07
N ASN A 38 3.63 27.57 22.90
CA ASN A 38 3.90 27.52 24.34
C ASN A 38 3.20 26.33 25.01
N LYS A 39 1.98 25.98 24.59
CA LYS A 39 1.25 24.85 25.17
C LYS A 39 1.91 23.52 24.84
N VAL A 40 2.44 23.35 23.63
CA VAL A 40 3.07 22.10 23.19
C VAL A 40 4.55 22.03 23.58
N PHE A 41 5.32 23.10 23.37
CA PHE A 41 6.77 23.12 23.53
C PHE A 41 7.26 23.86 24.78
N GLY A 42 6.42 24.63 25.48
CA GLY A 42 6.79 25.38 26.68
C GLY A 42 7.89 26.40 26.39
N ASN A 43 8.91 26.43 27.24
CA ASN A 43 10.04 27.37 27.12
C ASN A 43 10.84 27.23 25.81
N LEU A 44 10.65 26.15 25.05
CA LEU A 44 11.32 25.94 23.76
C LEU A 44 10.63 26.66 22.60
N ALA A 45 9.45 27.25 22.79
CA ALA A 45 8.66 27.87 21.72
C ALA A 45 9.47 28.82 20.83
N THR A 46 10.30 29.70 21.42
CA THR A 46 11.14 30.64 20.66
C THR A 46 12.15 29.93 19.75
N HIS A 47 12.76 28.83 20.22
CA HIS A 47 13.68 28.05 19.40
C HIS A 47 12.97 27.31 18.28
N ILE A 48 11.75 26.80 18.55
CA ILE A 48 10.91 26.17 17.52
C ILE A 48 10.51 27.18 16.44
N THR A 49 10.13 28.40 16.82
CA THR A 49 9.85 29.49 15.86
C THR A 49 11.05 29.77 14.97
N TYR A 50 12.25 29.93 15.54
CA TYR A 50 13.46 30.15 14.76
C TYR A 50 13.74 29.00 13.77
N ASN A 51 13.58 27.75 14.21
CA ASN A 51 13.75 26.58 13.34
C ASN A 51 12.73 26.58 12.18
N LEU A 52 11.50 27.01 12.43
CA LEU A 52 10.46 27.15 11.38
C LEU A 52 10.80 28.22 10.36
N GLU A 53 11.27 29.39 10.80
CA GLU A 53 11.71 30.44 9.90
C GLU A 53 12.82 29.93 8.96
N LYS A 54 13.79 29.18 9.50
CA LYS A 54 14.84 28.54 8.70
C LYS A 54 14.34 27.45 7.77
N HIS A 55 13.37 26.65 8.20
CA HIS A 55 12.73 25.65 7.35
C HIS A 55 12.00 26.30 6.17
N PHE A 56 11.18 27.33 6.42
CA PHE A 56 10.43 28.02 5.36
C PHE A 56 11.32 28.81 4.40
N GLU A 57 12.45 29.35 4.87
CA GLU A 57 13.48 29.93 4.00
C GLU A 57 14.07 28.89 3.03
N ALA A 58 14.33 27.67 3.51
CA ALA A 58 14.93 26.59 2.72
C ALA A 58 13.92 25.87 1.80
N PHE A 59 12.66 25.75 2.25
CA PHE A 59 11.59 25.00 1.58
C PHE A 59 10.33 25.87 1.41
N PRO A 60 10.37 26.93 0.58
CA PRO A 60 9.21 27.79 0.38
C PRO A 60 8.09 27.05 -0.36
N VAL A 61 6.92 26.87 0.27
CA VAL A 61 5.75 26.29 -0.38
C VAL A 61 5.19 27.30 -1.39
N LYS A 62 5.63 27.17 -2.64
CA LYS A 62 5.07 27.94 -3.75
C LYS A 62 4.08 27.04 -4.47
N THR A 63 2.78 27.32 -4.29
CA THR A 63 1.66 26.95 -5.19
C THR A 63 0.83 25.68 -4.93
N GLU A 64 1.07 24.94 -3.85
CA GLU A 64 0.32 23.72 -3.54
C GLU A 64 -0.85 23.97 -2.59
N ASN A 65 -1.97 23.28 -2.81
CA ASN A 65 -3.14 23.36 -1.94
C ASN A 65 -3.09 22.21 -0.93
N ILE A 66 -3.31 22.54 0.34
CA ILE A 66 -3.34 21.54 1.42
C ILE A 66 -4.56 20.66 1.23
N ARG A 67 -4.36 19.35 1.21
CA ARG A 67 -5.43 18.36 1.13
C ARG A 67 -6.33 18.51 2.36
N LYS A 68 -7.63 18.64 2.11
CA LYS A 68 -8.63 18.71 3.17
C LYS A 68 -9.16 17.31 3.48
N HIS A 69 -9.42 17.06 4.75
CA HIS A 69 -10.23 15.93 5.18
C HIS A 69 -11.60 15.97 4.51
N THR A 70 -12.11 14.80 4.14
CA THR A 70 -13.47 14.63 3.65
C THR A 70 -14.24 13.74 4.60
N ALA A 71 -15.55 13.97 4.74
CA ALA A 71 -16.45 13.05 5.43
C ALA A 71 -16.78 11.84 4.51
N GLY A 72 -15.74 11.29 3.87
CA GLY A 72 -15.83 10.22 2.89
C GLY A 72 -16.32 8.90 3.51
N PRO A 73 -16.59 7.90 2.66
CA PRO A 73 -17.11 6.61 3.11
C PRO A 73 -16.06 5.81 3.89
N SER A 74 -16.54 4.89 4.73
CA SER A 74 -15.72 4.00 5.58
C SER A 74 -15.91 2.52 5.26
N VAL A 75 -16.01 2.18 3.97
CA VAL A 75 -16.43 0.85 3.48
C VAL A 75 -15.47 -0.25 3.96
N ILE A 76 -14.16 -0.05 3.79
CA ILE A 76 -13.13 -1.01 4.21
C ILE A 76 -13.07 -1.07 5.74
N ALA A 77 -13.17 0.07 6.42
CA ALA A 77 -13.17 0.15 7.88
C ALA A 77 -14.32 -0.65 8.51
N GLU A 78 -15.52 -0.49 7.97
CA GLU A 78 -16.74 -1.15 8.40
C GLU A 78 -16.70 -2.65 8.09
N ALA A 79 -16.26 -3.02 6.90
CA ALA A 79 -16.10 -4.42 6.55
C ALA A 79 -15.08 -5.11 7.46
N ARG A 80 -13.97 -4.44 7.81
CA ARG A 80 -13.00 -4.96 8.79
C ARG A 80 -13.62 -5.13 10.18
N ALA A 81 -14.52 -4.23 10.60
CA ALA A 81 -15.23 -4.35 11.86
C ALA A 81 -16.20 -5.55 11.86
N ARG A 82 -16.91 -5.79 10.75
CA ARG A 82 -17.77 -6.98 10.60
C ARG A 82 -16.96 -8.27 10.58
N LEU A 83 -15.85 -8.31 9.83
CA LEU A 83 -14.96 -9.46 9.76
C LEU A 83 -14.41 -9.85 11.14
N ALA A 84 -14.05 -8.87 11.97
CA ALA A 84 -13.56 -9.11 13.32
C ALA A 84 -14.59 -9.80 14.25
N MET A 85 -15.88 -9.71 13.91
CA MET A 85 -16.98 -10.33 14.64
C MET A 85 -17.48 -11.63 13.98
N ASN A 86 -16.88 -12.04 12.86
CA ASN A 86 -17.28 -13.25 12.15
C ASN A 86 -16.62 -14.49 12.79
N GLU A 87 -17.44 -15.38 13.34
CA GLU A 87 -16.98 -16.59 14.06
C GLU A 87 -16.28 -17.61 13.14
N GLU A 88 -16.76 -17.78 11.91
CA GLU A 88 -16.17 -18.71 10.92
C GLU A 88 -14.77 -18.24 10.53
N TYR A 89 -14.63 -16.93 10.27
CA TYR A 89 -13.33 -16.31 10.02
C TYR A 89 -12.40 -16.41 11.23
N ALA A 90 -12.90 -16.15 12.44
CA ALA A 90 -12.10 -16.25 13.65
C ALA A 90 -11.55 -17.68 13.86
N ALA A 91 -12.37 -18.71 13.59
CA ALA A 91 -11.96 -20.11 13.70
C ALA A 91 -10.84 -20.46 12.70
N LEU A 92 -10.96 -20.00 11.45
CA LEU A 92 -9.92 -20.12 10.43
C LEU A 92 -8.64 -19.38 10.83
N HIS A 93 -8.77 -18.09 11.15
CA HIS A 93 -7.65 -17.19 11.32
C HIS A 93 -6.85 -17.50 12.59
N SER A 94 -7.53 -17.94 13.66
CA SER A 94 -6.87 -18.38 14.90
C SER A 94 -5.88 -19.52 14.65
N LYS A 95 -6.28 -20.54 13.86
CA LYS A 95 -5.38 -21.64 13.48
C LYS A 95 -4.16 -21.16 12.70
N ILE A 96 -4.35 -20.23 11.76
CA ILE A 96 -3.23 -19.66 11.01
C ILE A 96 -2.28 -18.90 11.94
N LEU A 97 -2.80 -18.11 12.88
CA LEU A 97 -2.00 -17.37 13.86
C LEU A 97 -1.22 -18.29 14.81
N THR A 98 -1.78 -19.46 15.17
CA THR A 98 -1.08 -20.49 15.97
C THR A 98 -0.19 -21.41 15.11
N ASN A 99 0.04 -21.05 13.84
CA ASN A 99 0.88 -21.80 12.90
C ASN A 99 0.37 -23.23 12.63
N GLU A 100 -0.95 -23.42 12.69
CA GLU A 100 -1.66 -24.63 12.29
C GLU A 100 -2.17 -24.50 10.84
N ILE A 101 -2.38 -25.64 10.19
CA ILE A 101 -3.05 -25.67 8.87
C ILE A 101 -4.54 -25.87 9.15
N PRO A 102 -5.41 -24.91 8.80
CA PRO A 102 -6.84 -25.08 9.01
C PRO A 102 -7.39 -26.27 8.23
N GLY A 103 -8.38 -26.96 8.81
CA GLY A 103 -9.10 -28.02 8.11
C GLY A 103 -10.02 -27.42 7.03
N ILE A 104 -10.40 -28.22 6.04
CA ILE A 104 -11.26 -27.77 4.93
C ILE A 104 -12.57 -27.16 5.46
N ASP A 105 -13.18 -27.75 6.49
CA ASP A 105 -14.40 -27.22 7.12
C ASP A 105 -14.25 -25.80 7.67
N ASN A 106 -13.04 -25.37 8.04
CA ASN A 106 -12.78 -23.99 8.48
C ASN A 106 -12.54 -23.03 7.30
N ILE A 107 -12.10 -23.55 6.16
CA ILE A 107 -11.73 -22.75 4.98
C ILE A 107 -12.96 -22.56 4.07
N TYR A 108 -13.77 -23.59 3.94
CA TYR A 108 -14.93 -23.67 3.05
C TYR A 108 -15.93 -22.52 3.18
N PRO A 109 -16.31 -22.05 4.39
CA PRO A 109 -17.28 -20.96 4.49
C PRO A 109 -16.85 -19.67 3.77
N ILE A 110 -15.54 -19.41 3.71
CA ILE A 110 -14.99 -18.18 3.12
C ILE A 110 -14.57 -18.38 1.68
N TYR A 111 -13.96 -19.52 1.35
CA TYR A 111 -13.30 -19.75 0.06
C TYR A 111 -13.97 -20.81 -0.83
N GLY A 112 -15.03 -21.47 -0.35
CA GLY A 112 -15.86 -22.40 -1.13
C GLY A 112 -15.04 -23.49 -1.82
N GLU A 113 -15.25 -23.65 -3.13
CA GLU A 113 -14.58 -24.65 -3.96
C GLU A 113 -13.04 -24.52 -3.99
N TYR A 114 -12.50 -23.35 -3.65
CA TYR A 114 -11.05 -23.09 -3.63
C TYR A 114 -10.36 -23.45 -2.29
N SER A 115 -11.06 -24.14 -1.40
CA SER A 115 -10.54 -24.45 -0.06
C SER A 115 -9.26 -25.27 -0.07
N ASP A 116 -9.15 -26.23 -0.99
CA ASP A 116 -7.94 -27.06 -1.13
C ASP A 116 -6.73 -26.22 -1.57
N THR A 117 -6.94 -25.24 -2.47
CA THR A 117 -5.91 -24.30 -2.89
C THR A 117 -5.44 -23.45 -1.71
N VAL A 118 -6.37 -22.88 -0.94
CA VAL A 118 -6.05 -22.06 0.25
C VAL A 118 -5.31 -22.88 1.31
N GLN A 119 -5.74 -24.12 1.54
CA GLN A 119 -5.06 -25.03 2.47
C GLN A 119 -3.64 -25.33 2.01
N THR A 120 -3.46 -25.64 0.72
CA THR A 120 -2.15 -25.93 0.11
C THR A 120 -1.19 -24.77 0.28
N ILE A 121 -1.61 -23.56 -0.11
CA ILE A 121 -0.79 -22.36 0.03
C ILE A 121 -0.46 -22.06 1.50
N THR A 122 -1.42 -22.22 2.41
CA THR A 122 -1.18 -22.09 3.86
C THR A 122 -0.13 -23.09 4.36
N ALA A 123 -0.19 -24.33 3.87
CA ALA A 123 0.78 -25.36 4.19
C ALA A 123 2.20 -25.01 3.67
N LEU A 124 2.32 -24.39 2.50
CA LEU A 124 3.60 -23.90 1.97
C LEU A 124 4.19 -22.79 2.84
N TYR A 125 3.40 -21.77 3.19
CA TYR A 125 3.83 -20.70 4.11
C TYR A 125 4.37 -21.26 5.43
N LYS A 126 3.68 -22.24 6.00
CA LYS A 126 4.10 -22.94 7.23
C LYS A 126 5.38 -23.76 7.03
N THR A 127 5.45 -24.55 5.96
CA THR A 127 6.60 -25.41 5.64
C THR A 127 7.89 -24.59 5.54
N TYR A 128 7.83 -23.43 4.88
CA TYR A 128 8.95 -22.50 4.76
C TYR A 128 9.12 -21.55 5.95
N ARG A 129 8.27 -21.68 6.99
CA ARG A 129 8.31 -20.87 8.22
C ARG A 129 8.34 -19.37 7.93
N LEU A 130 7.60 -18.95 6.91
CA LEU A 130 7.57 -17.54 6.51
C LEU A 130 6.85 -16.71 7.56
N LYS A 131 7.45 -15.56 7.88
CA LYS A 131 6.95 -14.64 8.90
C LYS A 131 6.86 -13.22 8.36
N ARG A 132 5.91 -12.46 8.90
CA ARG A 132 5.85 -11.01 8.75
C ARG A 132 6.94 -10.36 9.61
N LYS A 133 7.24 -9.09 9.36
CA LYS A 133 8.16 -8.27 10.19
C LYS A 133 7.74 -8.17 11.67
N CYS A 134 6.45 -8.38 11.96
CA CYS A 134 5.91 -8.46 13.32
C CYS A 134 5.91 -9.88 13.91
N GLU A 135 6.71 -10.80 13.34
CA GLU A 135 6.94 -12.18 13.81
C GLU A 135 5.75 -13.15 13.75
N ILE A 136 4.56 -12.70 13.35
CA ILE A 136 3.41 -13.59 13.09
C ILE A 136 3.60 -14.37 11.78
N PRO A 137 2.92 -15.52 11.60
CA PRO A 137 2.96 -16.28 10.36
C PRO A 137 2.56 -15.43 9.14
N ALA A 138 3.30 -15.58 8.04
CA ALA A 138 3.07 -14.79 6.82
C ALA A 138 1.66 -15.00 6.23
N ALA A 139 1.14 -16.23 6.27
CA ALA A 139 -0.22 -16.58 5.81
C ALA A 139 -1.34 -15.80 6.53
N ALA A 140 -1.09 -15.21 7.70
CA ALA A 140 -2.08 -14.39 8.39
C ALA A 140 -2.47 -13.13 7.58
N HIS A 141 -1.55 -12.57 6.79
CA HIS A 141 -1.84 -11.42 5.94
C HIS A 141 -2.83 -11.74 4.80
N PRO A 142 -2.54 -12.69 3.88
CA PRO A 142 -3.50 -13.05 2.84
C PRO A 142 -4.82 -13.59 3.41
N SER A 143 -4.81 -14.24 4.58
CA SER A 143 -6.04 -14.62 5.29
C SER A 143 -6.92 -13.42 5.64
N ARG A 144 -6.36 -12.33 6.19
CA ARG A 144 -7.12 -11.09 6.46
C ARG A 144 -7.61 -10.43 5.19
N VAL A 145 -6.76 -10.34 4.16
CA VAL A 145 -7.11 -9.71 2.88
C VAL A 145 -8.25 -10.48 2.20
N GLY A 146 -8.16 -11.81 2.10
CA GLY A 146 -9.22 -12.65 1.53
C GLY A 146 -10.53 -12.63 2.34
N GLY A 147 -10.45 -12.70 3.67
CA GLY A 147 -11.64 -12.59 4.53
C GLY A 147 -12.34 -11.23 4.41
N LEU A 148 -11.56 -10.15 4.24
CA LEU A 148 -12.11 -8.81 4.07
C LEU A 148 -12.81 -8.64 2.71
N VAL A 149 -12.23 -9.19 1.64
CA VAL A 149 -12.86 -9.22 0.31
C VAL A 149 -14.16 -10.03 0.32
N HIS A 150 -14.18 -11.17 1.02
CA HIS A 150 -15.41 -11.94 1.24
C HIS A 150 -16.48 -11.09 1.96
N THR A 151 -16.09 -10.38 3.04
CA THR A 151 -17.01 -9.52 3.82
C THR A 151 -17.52 -8.30 3.06
N LEU A 152 -16.78 -7.86 2.04
CA LEU A 152 -17.17 -6.80 1.12
C LEU A 152 -18.11 -7.28 0.01
N GLY A 153 -18.27 -8.59 -0.18
CA GLY A 153 -19.20 -9.16 -1.17
C GLY A 153 -18.73 -8.96 -2.61
N PHE A 154 -17.42 -9.08 -2.88
CA PHE A 154 -16.88 -8.93 -4.24
C PHE A 154 -17.33 -10.05 -5.19
N ASP A 155 -17.64 -11.20 -4.60
CA ASP A 155 -18.07 -12.39 -5.30
C ASP A 155 -19.58 -12.42 -5.52
N ILE A 156 -19.98 -12.93 -6.69
CA ILE A 156 -21.36 -13.36 -6.89
C ILE A 156 -21.63 -14.48 -5.87
N PRO A 157 -22.84 -14.54 -5.25
CA PRO A 157 -23.18 -15.58 -4.29
C PRO A 157 -22.79 -16.98 -4.80
N GLY A 158 -21.95 -17.67 -4.03
CA GLY A 158 -21.43 -19.01 -4.33
C GLY A 158 -20.15 -19.08 -5.16
N SER A 159 -19.59 -17.97 -5.68
CA SER A 159 -18.40 -18.02 -6.55
C SER A 159 -17.05 -18.04 -5.81
N HIS A 160 -16.90 -17.35 -4.68
CA HIS A 160 -15.67 -17.30 -3.87
C HIS A 160 -14.34 -17.00 -4.63
N LYS A 161 -14.39 -16.41 -5.82
CA LYS A 161 -13.24 -16.19 -6.70
C LYS A 161 -12.36 -15.05 -6.21
N PHE A 162 -12.94 -13.88 -5.97
CA PHE A 162 -12.21 -12.69 -5.58
C PHE A 162 -11.66 -12.80 -4.16
N CYS A 163 -12.37 -13.41 -3.21
CA CYS A 163 -11.80 -13.67 -1.90
C CYS A 163 -10.60 -14.62 -1.97
N THR A 164 -10.62 -15.60 -2.87
CA THR A 164 -9.50 -16.52 -3.12
C THR A 164 -8.35 -15.82 -3.85
N ILE A 165 -8.62 -15.04 -4.89
CA ILE A 165 -7.62 -14.19 -5.58
C ILE A 165 -6.91 -13.29 -4.56
N ALA A 166 -7.67 -12.69 -3.65
CA ALA A 166 -7.17 -11.86 -2.57
C ALA A 166 -6.34 -12.65 -1.55
N PHE A 167 -6.61 -13.93 -1.32
CA PHE A 167 -5.72 -14.79 -0.54
C PHE A 167 -4.42 -15.13 -1.30
N LEU A 168 -4.49 -15.29 -2.62
CA LEU A 168 -3.36 -15.68 -3.46
C LEU A 168 -2.46 -14.51 -3.89
N HIS A 169 -2.85 -13.26 -3.61
CA HIS A 169 -2.22 -12.07 -4.19
C HIS A 169 -0.69 -11.98 -4.03
N ASP A 170 -0.15 -12.42 -2.88
CA ASP A 170 1.29 -12.40 -2.58
C ASP A 170 1.99 -13.75 -2.79
N CYS A 171 1.24 -14.83 -3.10
CA CYS A 171 1.78 -16.20 -3.04
C CYS A 171 2.93 -16.42 -4.04
N ILE A 172 2.87 -15.81 -5.22
CA ILE A 172 3.94 -15.86 -6.22
C ILE A 172 5.19 -15.15 -5.67
N GLU A 173 5.05 -13.95 -5.12
CA GLU A 173 6.18 -13.16 -4.61
C GLU A 173 6.88 -13.82 -3.42
N ASP A 174 6.11 -14.47 -2.56
CA ASP A 174 6.60 -15.07 -1.33
C ASP A 174 7.17 -16.48 -1.53
N LEU A 175 6.55 -17.32 -2.37
CA LEU A 175 6.83 -18.76 -2.42
C LEU A 175 7.70 -19.21 -3.60
N ILE A 176 7.72 -18.47 -4.72
CA ILE A 176 8.38 -18.91 -5.97
C ILE A 176 9.89 -19.20 -5.80
N ARG A 177 10.54 -18.57 -4.82
CA ARG A 177 11.97 -18.74 -4.53
C ARG A 177 12.30 -19.92 -3.61
N PHE A 178 11.29 -20.52 -2.99
CA PHE A 178 11.47 -21.59 -2.02
C PHE A 178 10.98 -22.94 -2.52
N GLU A 179 9.92 -22.94 -3.32
CA GLU A 179 9.28 -24.16 -3.79
C GLU A 179 10.15 -24.93 -4.78
N LYS A 180 10.38 -26.22 -4.49
CA LYS A 180 11.27 -27.10 -5.25
C LYS A 180 10.50 -27.94 -6.26
N ARG A 181 11.15 -28.35 -7.35
CA ARG A 181 10.63 -29.37 -8.27
C ARG A 181 11.73 -30.37 -8.62
N ALA A 182 11.35 -31.54 -9.12
CA ALA A 182 12.28 -32.64 -9.43
C ALA A 182 13.49 -32.25 -10.31
N HIS A 183 13.40 -31.19 -11.12
CA HIS A 183 14.45 -30.75 -12.04
C HIS A 183 15.03 -29.36 -11.73
N PHE A 184 14.56 -28.69 -10.67
CA PHE A 184 15.01 -27.36 -10.28
C PHE A 184 15.16 -27.23 -8.77
N ASP A 185 16.24 -26.59 -8.32
CA ASP A 185 16.43 -26.29 -6.89
C ASP A 185 15.30 -25.41 -6.33
N HIS A 186 14.70 -24.56 -7.17
CA HIS A 186 13.43 -23.84 -6.95
C HIS A 186 12.83 -23.37 -8.28
N TYR A 187 11.54 -23.00 -8.33
CA TYR A 187 10.93 -22.40 -9.54
C TYR A 187 11.68 -21.14 -10.01
N GLY A 188 11.86 -20.17 -9.10
CA GLY A 188 12.46 -18.87 -9.43
C GLY A 188 11.77 -18.17 -10.61
N LEU A 189 12.42 -17.14 -11.15
CA LEU A 189 11.84 -16.31 -12.21
C LEU A 189 11.55 -17.09 -13.51
N LYS A 190 12.42 -18.06 -13.86
CA LYS A 190 12.27 -18.92 -15.05
C LYS A 190 11.14 -19.95 -14.90
N GLY A 191 10.80 -20.33 -13.67
CA GLY A 191 9.73 -21.28 -13.36
C GLY A 191 8.37 -20.64 -13.12
N LEU A 192 8.21 -19.32 -13.30
CA LEU A 192 6.97 -18.59 -12.99
C LEU A 192 5.72 -19.23 -13.60
N GLY A 193 5.74 -19.54 -14.89
CA GLY A 193 4.59 -20.16 -15.56
C GLY A 193 4.22 -21.52 -14.97
N MET A 194 5.23 -22.31 -14.57
CA MET A 194 5.00 -23.61 -13.94
C MET A 194 4.46 -23.46 -12.52
N PHE A 195 5.00 -22.55 -11.71
CA PHE A 195 4.49 -22.29 -10.36
C PHE A 195 3.01 -21.91 -10.40
N ILE A 196 2.66 -21.02 -11.34
CA ILE A 196 1.28 -20.59 -11.52
C ILE A 196 0.38 -21.77 -11.90
N ASN A 197 0.79 -22.61 -12.84
CA ASN A 197 0.00 -23.77 -13.26
C ASN A 197 -0.14 -24.85 -12.18
N ASP A 198 0.90 -25.03 -11.35
CA ASP A 198 0.90 -26.06 -10.31
C ASP A 198 0.08 -25.66 -9.08
N TYR A 199 -0.08 -24.35 -8.80
CA TYR A 199 -0.68 -23.86 -7.54
C TYR A 199 -1.88 -22.92 -7.66
N ILE A 200 -2.15 -22.35 -8.84
CA ILE A 200 -3.22 -21.36 -9.02
C ILE A 200 -4.22 -21.89 -10.05
N PRO A 201 -5.51 -22.09 -9.66
CA PRO A 201 -6.57 -22.49 -10.58
C PRO A 201 -6.62 -21.57 -11.81
N GLU A 202 -6.80 -22.15 -12.99
CA GLU A 202 -6.64 -21.48 -14.30
C GLU A 202 -7.45 -20.19 -14.39
N GLU A 203 -8.70 -20.22 -13.92
CA GLU A 203 -9.63 -19.10 -13.95
C GLU A 203 -9.25 -17.95 -12.99
N LEU A 204 -8.40 -18.21 -11.99
CA LEU A 204 -7.92 -17.18 -11.06
C LEU A 204 -6.60 -16.55 -11.52
N GLN A 205 -5.85 -17.23 -12.40
CA GLN A 205 -4.51 -16.82 -12.82
C GLN A 205 -4.43 -15.39 -13.38
N PRO A 206 -5.36 -14.92 -14.25
CA PRO A 206 -5.27 -13.56 -14.80
C PRO A 206 -5.23 -12.49 -13.70
N ASN A 207 -6.12 -12.59 -12.71
CA ASN A 207 -6.22 -11.61 -11.63
C ASN A 207 -5.04 -11.71 -10.63
N VAL A 208 -4.59 -12.93 -10.33
CA VAL A 208 -3.40 -13.11 -9.47
C VAL A 208 -2.14 -12.57 -10.15
N ARG A 209 -2.01 -12.72 -11.48
CA ARG A 209 -0.91 -12.11 -12.24
C ARG A 209 -0.95 -10.59 -12.18
N ILE A 210 -2.11 -9.96 -12.35
CA ILE A 210 -2.26 -8.49 -12.23
C ILE A 210 -1.83 -8.02 -10.83
N LEU A 211 -2.21 -8.77 -9.78
CA LEU A 211 -1.83 -8.45 -8.40
C LEU A 211 -0.33 -8.68 -8.11
N THR A 212 0.38 -9.47 -8.90
CA THR A 212 1.79 -9.77 -8.68
C THR A 212 2.69 -8.62 -9.14
N ASN A 213 3.55 -8.12 -8.25
CA ASN A 213 4.56 -7.13 -8.59
C ASN A 213 5.75 -7.78 -9.31
N HIS A 214 5.56 -8.03 -10.61
CA HIS A 214 6.57 -8.62 -11.49
C HIS A 214 7.90 -7.85 -11.52
N TYR A 215 7.88 -6.53 -11.33
CA TYR A 215 9.10 -5.72 -11.25
C TYR A 215 9.93 -6.05 -10.01
N SER A 216 9.26 -6.23 -8.86
CA SER A 216 9.92 -6.68 -7.63
C SER A 216 10.53 -8.07 -7.80
N LEU A 217 9.83 -9.00 -8.46
CA LEU A 217 10.33 -10.34 -8.79
C LEU A 217 11.60 -10.29 -9.66
N ILE A 218 11.58 -9.50 -10.75
CA ILE A 218 12.72 -9.33 -11.64
C ILE A 218 13.91 -8.74 -10.87
N LEU A 219 13.70 -7.66 -10.10
CA LEU A 219 14.76 -7.02 -9.31
C LEU A 219 15.37 -7.95 -8.24
N ASN A 220 14.55 -8.78 -7.59
CA ASN A 220 15.05 -9.80 -6.65
C ASN A 220 15.92 -10.85 -7.35
N TYR A 221 15.50 -11.29 -8.53
CA TYR A 221 16.28 -12.25 -9.32
C TYR A 221 17.60 -11.64 -9.82
N LEU A 222 17.60 -10.38 -10.25
CA LEU A 222 18.83 -9.66 -10.60
C LEU A 222 19.77 -9.54 -9.40
N ASN A 223 19.24 -9.20 -8.23
CA ASN A 223 20.02 -9.16 -6.99
C ASN A 223 20.67 -10.53 -6.69
N TYR A 224 19.93 -11.62 -6.88
CA TYR A 224 20.47 -12.97 -6.76
C TYR A 224 21.62 -13.21 -7.75
N LEU A 225 21.42 -12.92 -9.04
CA LEU A 225 22.45 -13.10 -10.08
C LEU A 225 23.73 -12.30 -9.78
N LEU A 226 23.59 -11.06 -9.32
CA LEU A 226 24.71 -10.21 -8.95
C LEU A 226 25.44 -10.74 -7.71
N THR A 227 24.69 -11.23 -6.72
CA THR A 227 25.26 -11.81 -5.49
C THR A 227 26.07 -13.08 -5.79
N ILE A 228 25.54 -14.00 -6.60
CA ILE A 228 26.26 -15.25 -6.94
C ILE A 228 27.47 -15.00 -7.85
N SER A 229 27.48 -13.88 -8.56
CA SER A 229 28.58 -13.48 -9.45
C SER A 229 29.58 -12.53 -8.78
N ASP A 230 29.49 -12.37 -7.45
CA ASP A 230 30.31 -11.44 -6.65
C ASP A 230 30.39 -10.03 -7.25
N THR A 231 29.26 -9.55 -7.77
CA THR A 231 29.14 -8.29 -8.49
C THR A 231 28.31 -7.31 -7.67
N GLN A 232 28.80 -6.09 -7.51
CA GLN A 232 28.09 -5.05 -6.76
C GLN A 232 26.72 -4.72 -7.38
N VAL A 233 25.72 -4.54 -6.52
CA VAL A 233 24.39 -4.04 -6.92
C VAL A 233 24.45 -2.53 -7.14
N ASN A 234 24.56 -2.11 -8.40
CA ASN A 234 24.54 -0.72 -8.82
C ASN A 234 23.75 -0.56 -10.14
N ARG A 235 23.39 0.68 -10.51
CA ARG A 235 22.59 0.99 -11.71
C ARG A 235 23.16 0.34 -12.97
N LYS A 236 24.46 0.48 -13.21
CA LYS A 236 25.16 -0.07 -14.39
C LYS A 236 24.99 -1.59 -14.48
N ASN A 237 25.19 -2.29 -13.37
CA ASN A 237 25.12 -3.75 -13.32
C ASN A 237 23.67 -4.25 -13.43
N LEU A 238 22.69 -3.51 -12.91
CA LEU A 238 21.27 -3.80 -13.12
C LEU A 238 20.88 -3.67 -14.59
N LEU A 239 21.22 -2.54 -15.24
CA LEU A 239 20.91 -2.30 -16.66
C LEU A 239 21.52 -3.38 -17.57
N LYS A 240 22.80 -3.71 -17.38
CA LYS A 240 23.48 -4.77 -18.14
C LYS A 240 22.76 -6.13 -18.02
N ASN A 241 22.30 -6.50 -16.83
CA ASN A 241 21.60 -7.77 -16.66
C ASN A 241 20.17 -7.73 -17.21
N LEU A 242 19.51 -6.58 -17.19
CA LEU A 242 18.20 -6.38 -17.84
C LEU A 242 18.32 -6.54 -19.36
N GLU A 243 19.37 -6.01 -19.99
CA GLU A 243 19.66 -6.21 -21.42
C GLU A 243 19.77 -7.69 -21.76
N ASN A 244 20.53 -8.45 -20.96
CA ASN A 244 20.65 -9.90 -21.13
C ASN A 244 19.28 -10.60 -21.00
N LEU A 245 18.45 -10.20 -20.04
CA LEU A 245 17.11 -10.77 -19.87
C LEU A 245 16.14 -10.40 -20.99
N SER A 246 16.25 -9.21 -21.58
CA SER A 246 15.40 -8.78 -22.70
C SER A 246 15.68 -9.54 -23.99
N SER A 247 16.86 -10.16 -24.10
CA SER A 247 17.23 -11.02 -25.24
C SER A 247 16.59 -12.41 -25.19
N MET A 248 15.98 -12.78 -24.05
CA MET A 248 15.29 -14.05 -23.88
C MET A 248 13.85 -13.95 -24.40
N ASP A 249 13.32 -15.03 -24.98
CA ASP A 249 11.90 -15.13 -25.32
C ASP A 249 11.12 -15.71 -24.13
N TRP A 250 10.34 -14.87 -23.44
CA TRP A 250 9.61 -15.26 -22.24
C TRP A 250 8.53 -14.24 -21.84
N SER A 251 7.58 -14.70 -21.00
CA SER A 251 6.35 -13.96 -20.65
C SER A 251 6.53 -12.61 -19.95
N LEU A 252 7.73 -12.29 -19.43
CA LEU A 252 7.98 -11.02 -18.73
C LEU A 252 8.83 -10.03 -19.53
N ASN A 253 9.09 -10.29 -20.82
CA ASN A 253 9.98 -9.45 -21.62
C ASN A 253 9.54 -7.97 -21.65
N GLU A 254 8.24 -7.71 -21.80
CA GLU A 254 7.70 -6.34 -21.77
C GLU A 254 7.99 -5.64 -20.43
N LYS A 255 7.86 -6.35 -19.30
CA LYS A 255 8.17 -5.81 -17.98
C LYS A 255 9.67 -5.54 -17.82
N VAL A 256 10.54 -6.37 -18.39
CA VAL A 256 12.00 -6.13 -18.42
C VAL A 256 12.33 -4.86 -19.19
N ILE A 257 11.72 -4.66 -20.36
CA ILE A 257 11.95 -3.48 -21.20
C ILE A 257 11.52 -2.21 -20.45
N LYS A 258 10.30 -2.19 -19.91
CA LYS A 258 9.79 -1.05 -19.12
C LYS A 258 10.66 -0.76 -17.90
N LEU A 259 11.16 -1.81 -17.24
CA LEU A 259 12.08 -1.68 -16.10
C LEU A 259 13.42 -1.08 -16.54
N HIS A 260 14.00 -1.55 -17.63
CA HIS A 260 15.25 -1.02 -18.18
C HIS A 260 15.12 0.46 -18.49
N THR A 261 14.09 0.87 -19.25
CA THR A 261 13.81 2.27 -19.56
C THR A 261 13.68 3.12 -18.30
N LEU A 262 12.89 2.68 -17.33
CA LEU A 262 12.70 3.42 -16.07
C LEU A 262 14.01 3.62 -15.30
N LEU A 263 14.84 2.58 -15.17
CA LEU A 263 16.12 2.69 -14.46
C LEU A 263 17.18 3.46 -15.25
N ASP A 264 17.08 3.49 -16.58
CA ASP A 264 17.99 4.27 -17.41
C ASP A 264 17.67 5.77 -17.35
N GLU A 265 16.40 6.14 -17.30
CA GLU A 265 15.96 7.55 -17.23
C GLU A 265 16.10 8.19 -15.84
N ASN A 266 16.39 7.40 -14.80
CA ASN A 266 16.44 7.87 -13.42
C ASN A 266 17.77 7.58 -12.73
N ASP A 267 18.23 8.55 -11.95
CA ASP A 267 19.36 8.35 -11.04
C ASP A 267 18.96 7.48 -9.85
N LEU A 268 19.74 6.42 -9.60
CA LEU A 268 19.56 5.53 -8.46
C LEU A 268 20.64 5.84 -7.42
N THR A 269 20.26 6.58 -6.39
CA THR A 269 21.09 6.76 -5.18
C THR A 269 21.09 5.48 -4.34
N GLU A 270 22.09 5.32 -3.48
CA GLU A 270 22.11 4.20 -2.52
C GLU A 270 21.01 4.35 -1.46
N PRO A 271 20.37 3.24 -1.00
CA PRO A 271 20.55 1.86 -1.45
C PRO A 271 19.83 1.56 -2.78
N VAL A 272 20.60 1.23 -3.83
CA VAL A 272 20.15 1.17 -5.23
C VAL A 272 18.94 0.24 -5.43
N LEU A 273 18.98 -0.97 -4.88
CA LEU A 273 17.89 -1.95 -5.07
C LEU A 273 16.56 -1.49 -4.45
N VAL A 274 16.63 -0.84 -3.28
CA VAL A 274 15.44 -0.34 -2.58
C VAL A 274 14.82 0.80 -3.37
N ASN A 275 15.67 1.72 -3.87
CA ASN A 275 15.22 2.86 -4.66
C ASN A 275 14.67 2.42 -6.03
N ALA A 276 15.30 1.43 -6.69
CA ALA A 276 14.77 0.84 -7.91
C ALA A 276 13.38 0.21 -7.69
N LYS A 277 13.21 -0.61 -6.64
CA LYS A 277 11.90 -1.20 -6.30
C LYS A 277 10.85 -0.13 -6.02
N TRP A 278 11.23 0.93 -5.31
CA TRP A 278 10.34 2.03 -5.01
C TRP A 278 9.89 2.77 -6.27
N LEU A 279 10.84 3.08 -7.17
CA LEU A 279 10.57 3.70 -8.47
C LEU A 279 9.58 2.87 -9.30
N CYS A 280 9.82 1.56 -9.40
CA CYS A 280 8.93 0.65 -10.13
C CYS A 280 7.52 0.59 -9.53
N TYR A 281 7.43 0.60 -8.20
CA TYR A 281 6.14 0.56 -7.51
C TYR A 281 5.28 1.78 -7.88
N LYS A 282 5.87 2.99 -7.84
CA LYS A 282 5.13 4.24 -8.07
C LYS A 282 4.83 4.50 -9.55
N ASP A 283 5.78 4.20 -10.43
CA ASP A 283 5.71 4.66 -11.83
C ASP A 283 5.23 3.58 -12.80
N LEU A 284 5.32 2.30 -12.42
CA LEU A 284 4.91 1.18 -13.28
C LEU A 284 3.78 0.37 -12.64
N TYR A 285 4.05 -0.36 -11.55
CA TYR A 285 3.18 -1.43 -11.06
C TYR A 285 1.74 -0.97 -10.76
N ILE A 286 1.55 0.08 -9.94
CA ILE A 286 0.19 0.53 -9.59
C ILE A 286 -0.52 1.19 -10.78
N ARG A 287 0.22 1.88 -11.66
CA ARG A 287 -0.33 2.48 -12.87
C ARG A 287 -0.84 1.42 -13.84
N GLU A 288 -0.02 0.42 -14.13
CA GLU A 288 -0.41 -0.67 -15.02
C GLU A 288 -1.60 -1.46 -14.48
N MET A 289 -1.67 -1.70 -13.16
CA MET A 289 -2.84 -2.32 -12.55
C MET A 289 -4.12 -1.50 -12.76
N ALA A 290 -4.02 -0.17 -12.73
CA ALA A 290 -5.12 0.73 -13.00
C ALA A 290 -5.52 0.68 -14.50
N ASP A 291 -4.55 0.68 -15.40
CA ASP A 291 -4.76 0.55 -16.85
C ASP A 291 -5.43 -0.80 -17.20
N ASP A 292 -4.98 -1.90 -16.58
CA ASP A 292 -5.57 -3.24 -16.75
C ASP A 292 -7.04 -3.27 -16.27
N ALA A 293 -7.33 -2.65 -15.12
CA ALA A 293 -8.69 -2.56 -14.60
C ALA A 293 -9.62 -1.77 -15.55
N LEU A 294 -9.12 -0.69 -16.15
CA LEU A 294 -9.86 0.09 -17.14
C LEU A 294 -10.13 -0.74 -18.41
N ALA A 295 -9.11 -1.45 -18.91
CA ALA A 295 -9.22 -2.30 -20.09
C ALA A 295 -10.22 -3.45 -19.88
N MET A 296 -10.27 -4.02 -18.67
CA MET A 296 -11.20 -5.10 -18.32
C MET A 296 -12.61 -4.61 -17.98
N SER A 297 -12.79 -3.31 -17.70
CA SER A 297 -14.02 -2.75 -17.11
C SER A 297 -14.46 -3.48 -15.83
N ASP A 298 -13.49 -4.03 -15.10
CA ASP A 298 -13.68 -4.72 -13.81
C ASP A 298 -12.61 -4.24 -12.84
N PHE A 299 -13.04 -3.46 -11.85
CA PHE A 299 -12.13 -2.81 -10.90
C PHE A 299 -11.83 -3.65 -9.67
N ARG A 300 -12.49 -4.81 -9.48
CA ARG A 300 -12.38 -5.61 -8.26
C ARG A 300 -10.95 -6.06 -7.98
N THR A 301 -10.20 -6.44 -9.01
CA THR A 301 -8.78 -6.80 -8.86
C THR A 301 -7.92 -5.61 -8.41
N PHE A 302 -8.20 -4.41 -8.93
CA PHE A 302 -7.53 -3.18 -8.49
C PHE A 302 -7.93 -2.79 -7.05
N GLU A 303 -9.21 -2.96 -6.69
CA GLU A 303 -9.75 -2.74 -5.34
C GLU A 303 -9.16 -3.70 -4.30
N ILE A 304 -8.84 -4.96 -4.66
CA ILE A 304 -8.13 -5.89 -3.77
C ILE A 304 -6.79 -5.28 -3.31
N LYS A 305 -6.10 -4.54 -4.18
CA LYS A 305 -4.83 -3.90 -3.82
C LYS A 305 -5.02 -2.81 -2.76
N ALA A 306 -6.12 -2.05 -2.79
CA ALA A 306 -6.43 -1.11 -1.71
C ALA A 306 -6.58 -1.83 -0.36
N ILE A 307 -7.23 -3.00 -0.36
CA ILE A 307 -7.44 -3.80 0.84
C ILE A 307 -6.10 -4.30 1.41
N ASP A 308 -5.22 -4.86 0.57
CA ASP A 308 -3.85 -5.22 0.95
C ASP A 308 -3.11 -4.02 1.59
N LEU A 309 -3.11 -2.87 0.91
CA LEU A 309 -2.41 -1.68 1.39
C LEU A 309 -2.91 -1.22 2.76
N THR A 310 -4.22 -1.28 3.01
CA THR A 310 -4.77 -0.94 4.34
C THR A 310 -4.53 -2.02 5.39
N ASP A 311 -4.38 -3.30 5.00
CA ASP A 311 -3.99 -4.37 5.93
C ASP A 311 -2.54 -4.23 6.40
N ASN A 312 -1.66 -3.65 5.56
CA ASN A 312 -0.27 -3.37 5.94
C ASN A 312 -0.12 -2.38 7.11
N ALA A 313 -1.19 -1.71 7.54
CA ALA A 313 -1.22 -0.96 8.79
C ALA A 313 -1.18 -1.87 10.05
N HIS A 314 -1.62 -3.13 9.95
CA HIS A 314 -1.53 -4.11 11.03
C HIS A 314 -0.05 -4.43 11.33
N GLY A 315 0.37 -4.18 12.57
CA GLY A 315 1.77 -4.35 12.98
C GLY A 315 2.69 -3.22 12.51
N SER A 316 2.15 -2.10 12.01
CA SER A 316 2.93 -0.91 11.63
C SER A 316 3.82 -0.40 12.76
N GLY A 317 3.40 -0.60 14.03
CA GLY A 317 4.19 -0.30 15.22
C GLY A 317 5.54 -1.04 15.31
N ALA A 318 5.71 -2.17 14.60
CA ALA A 318 6.96 -2.92 14.51
C ALA A 318 7.86 -2.46 13.35
N LEU A 319 7.36 -1.61 12.44
CA LEU A 319 8.10 -1.13 11.28
C LEU A 319 9.03 0.03 11.64
N SER A 320 10.13 0.16 10.88
CA SER A 320 10.98 1.35 10.88
C SER A 320 10.17 2.59 10.44
N MET A 321 10.62 3.79 10.81
CA MET A 321 9.93 5.02 10.40
C MET A 321 9.88 5.16 8.87
N THR A 322 10.98 4.87 8.19
CA THR A 322 11.05 4.89 6.71
C THR A 322 10.02 3.95 6.07
N ASP A 323 9.83 2.74 6.62
CA ASP A 323 8.83 1.81 6.10
C ASP A 323 7.39 2.29 6.37
N ARG A 324 7.15 2.95 7.52
CA ARG A 324 5.84 3.57 7.80
C ARG A 324 5.52 4.68 6.82
N LEU A 325 6.46 5.59 6.59
CA LEU A 325 6.31 6.67 5.60
C LEU A 325 6.01 6.10 4.20
N ARG A 326 6.78 5.10 3.76
CA ARG A 326 6.50 4.42 2.48
C ARG A 326 5.11 3.82 2.43
N ASN A 327 4.65 3.13 3.47
CA ASN A 327 3.30 2.55 3.49
C ASN A 327 2.22 3.62 3.37
N ILE A 328 2.38 4.77 4.02
CA ILE A 328 1.46 5.91 3.90
C ILE A 328 1.47 6.46 2.46
N ILE A 329 2.66 6.66 1.87
CA ILE A 329 2.79 7.14 0.50
C ILE A 329 2.17 6.14 -0.50
N LYS A 330 2.29 4.83 -0.26
CA LYS A 330 1.66 3.80 -1.10
C LYS A 330 0.13 3.94 -1.15
N LEU A 331 -0.52 4.29 -0.04
CA LEU A 331 -1.96 4.57 0.00
C LEU A 331 -2.29 5.77 -0.90
N GLY A 332 -1.53 6.87 -0.78
CA GLY A 332 -1.71 8.06 -1.61
C GLY A 332 -1.45 7.80 -3.11
N ILE A 333 -0.45 6.99 -3.46
CA ILE A 333 -0.18 6.59 -4.84
C ILE A 333 -1.35 5.80 -5.42
N TRP A 334 -1.83 4.77 -4.71
CA TRP A 334 -2.97 3.96 -5.18
C TRP A 334 -4.20 4.83 -5.40
N ALA A 335 -4.54 5.67 -4.42
CA ALA A 335 -5.72 6.53 -4.50
C ALA A 335 -5.58 7.55 -5.65
N SER A 336 -4.37 8.09 -5.88
CA SER A 336 -4.11 9.00 -6.99
C SER A 336 -4.24 8.34 -8.37
N GLN A 337 -3.77 7.09 -8.52
CA GLN A 337 -3.95 6.35 -9.78
C GLN A 337 -5.40 5.95 -9.99
N GLY A 338 -6.09 5.48 -8.95
CA GLY A 338 -7.52 5.17 -9.03
C GLY A 338 -8.35 6.38 -9.43
N TYR A 339 -8.02 7.56 -8.91
CA TYR A 339 -8.71 8.80 -9.26
C TYR A 339 -8.60 9.16 -10.76
N ARG A 340 -7.43 8.91 -11.36
CA ARG A 340 -7.17 9.18 -12.78
C ARG A 340 -7.95 8.26 -13.72
N LEU A 341 -8.53 7.17 -13.21
CA LEU A 341 -9.41 6.30 -13.99
C LEU A 341 -10.72 6.99 -14.38
N HIS A 342 -11.14 8.04 -13.65
CA HIS A 342 -12.40 8.75 -13.88
C HIS A 342 -13.62 7.81 -14.02
N THR A 343 -13.62 6.73 -13.23
CA THR A 343 -14.65 5.69 -13.31
C THR A 343 -15.94 6.15 -12.63
N SER A 344 -17.08 5.74 -13.17
CA SER A 344 -18.38 5.88 -12.50
C SER A 344 -18.67 4.73 -11.53
N TRP A 345 -17.77 3.75 -11.41
CA TRP A 345 -17.89 2.62 -10.50
C TRP A 345 -17.79 3.08 -9.03
N SER A 346 -18.95 3.18 -8.36
CA SER A 346 -19.05 3.72 -7.00
C SER A 346 -18.13 3.03 -5.98
N PRO A 347 -17.97 1.69 -5.95
CA PRO A 347 -17.07 1.05 -4.98
C PRO A 347 -15.62 1.54 -5.08
N THR A 348 -15.06 1.66 -6.30
CA THR A 348 -13.71 2.22 -6.52
C THR A 348 -13.61 3.65 -6.00
N ASN A 349 -14.59 4.51 -6.30
CA ASN A 349 -14.59 5.90 -5.84
C ASN A 349 -14.63 6.00 -4.32
N ASN A 350 -15.42 5.14 -3.67
CA ASN A 350 -15.45 5.06 -2.20
C ASN A 350 -14.08 4.65 -1.63
N PHE A 351 -13.41 3.68 -2.26
CA PHE A 351 -12.09 3.23 -1.81
C PHE A 351 -11.02 4.30 -2.00
N ILE A 352 -11.08 5.06 -3.11
CA ILE A 352 -10.17 6.18 -3.36
C ILE A 352 -10.29 7.22 -2.24
N GLU A 353 -11.51 7.66 -1.91
CA GLU A 353 -11.74 8.64 -0.84
C GLU A 353 -11.28 8.10 0.52
N GLU A 354 -11.64 6.86 0.85
CA GLU A 354 -11.25 6.23 2.12
C GLU A 354 -9.71 6.10 2.24
N LEU A 355 -9.01 5.73 1.17
CA LEU A 355 -7.55 5.59 1.20
C LEU A 355 -6.81 6.92 1.27
N PHE A 356 -7.32 7.99 0.63
CA PHE A 356 -6.77 9.34 0.84
C PHE A 356 -6.94 9.77 2.29
N GLU A 357 -8.12 9.56 2.87
CA GLU A 357 -8.41 9.89 4.26
C GLU A 357 -7.55 9.08 5.23
N TYR A 358 -7.31 7.80 4.95
CA TYR A 358 -6.38 6.98 5.73
C TYR A 358 -4.95 7.52 5.64
N ALA A 359 -4.47 7.82 4.44
CA ALA A 359 -3.13 8.34 4.23
C ALA A 359 -2.92 9.66 5.00
N LEU A 360 -3.91 10.56 4.96
CA LEU A 360 -3.87 11.84 5.67
C LEU A 360 -3.87 11.64 7.19
N ASN A 361 -4.82 10.85 7.73
CA ASN A 361 -4.88 10.56 9.17
C ASN A 361 -3.58 9.93 9.71
N TYR A 362 -2.99 8.98 8.99
CA TYR A 362 -1.72 8.38 9.42
C TYR A 362 -0.56 9.39 9.33
N SER A 363 -0.55 10.25 8.31
CA SER A 363 0.46 11.31 8.14
C SER A 363 0.42 12.30 9.30
N GLU A 364 -0.77 12.81 9.64
CA GLU A 364 -0.95 13.72 10.76
C GLU A 364 -0.58 13.06 12.08
N HIS A 365 -1.03 11.82 12.31
CA HIS A 365 -0.74 11.09 13.53
C HIS A 365 0.76 10.98 13.80
N ILE A 366 1.57 10.60 12.82
CA ILE A 366 3.01 10.41 13.04
C ILE A 366 3.78 11.72 13.27
N VAL A 367 3.22 12.86 12.84
CA VAL A 367 3.79 14.19 13.04
C VAL A 367 3.35 14.76 14.39
N ILE A 368 2.04 14.75 14.67
CA ILE A 368 1.48 15.22 15.94
C ILE A 368 2.04 14.41 17.11
N LYS A 369 2.25 13.10 16.95
CA LYS A 369 2.88 12.26 17.97
C LYS A 369 4.27 12.76 18.37
N ASP A 370 5.07 13.26 17.44
CA ASP A 370 6.39 13.82 17.73
C ASP A 370 6.28 15.15 18.48
N PHE A 371 5.31 16.00 18.11
CA PHE A 371 5.06 17.26 18.81
C PHE A 371 4.66 17.05 20.28
N LEU A 372 3.89 15.99 20.55
CA LEU A 372 3.34 15.70 21.87
C LEU A 372 4.25 14.86 22.77
N GLN A 373 5.37 14.36 22.25
CA GLN A 373 6.33 13.61 23.05
C GLN A 373 6.97 14.49 24.14
N PRO A 374 7.07 14.01 25.39
CA PRO A 374 7.53 14.83 26.51
C PRO A 374 9.04 15.11 26.49
N GLY A 375 9.85 14.25 25.86
CA GLY A 375 11.31 14.37 25.78
C GLY A 375 11.82 14.74 24.39
N LEU A 376 13.07 15.24 24.31
CA LEU A 376 13.79 15.53 23.05
C LEU A 376 13.00 16.39 22.05
N LYS A 377 12.25 17.38 22.55
CA LYS A 377 11.28 18.15 21.75
C LYS A 377 11.87 18.80 20.49
N GLN A 378 13.11 19.30 20.54
CA GLN A 378 13.74 19.93 19.37
C GLN A 378 14.11 18.89 18.31
N ASP A 379 14.64 17.73 18.71
CA ASP A 379 15.02 16.64 17.79
C ASP A 379 13.77 16.04 17.13
N LEU A 380 12.71 15.83 17.91
CA LEU A 380 11.43 15.33 17.41
C LEU A 380 10.72 16.36 16.53
N PHE A 381 10.88 17.66 16.82
CA PHE A 381 10.39 18.70 15.93
C PHE A 381 11.11 18.69 14.57
N ALA A 382 12.44 18.56 14.56
CA ALA A 382 13.20 18.41 13.31
C ALA A 382 12.79 17.13 12.55
N SER A 383 12.56 16.02 13.27
CA SER A 383 12.04 14.78 12.68
C SER A 383 10.65 14.97 12.07
N ALA A 384 9.77 15.71 12.74
CA ALA A 384 8.45 16.06 12.23
C ALA A 384 8.51 16.88 10.93
N LEU A 385 9.38 17.89 10.84
CA LEU A 385 9.58 18.65 9.61
C LEU A 385 10.06 17.76 8.47
N PHE A 386 11.02 16.85 8.72
CA PHE A 386 11.45 15.87 7.73
C PHE A 386 10.29 14.97 7.25
N LYS A 387 9.44 14.48 8.17
CA LYS A 387 8.27 13.68 7.81
C LYS A 387 7.27 14.45 6.95
N ILE A 388 7.07 15.74 7.20
CA ILE A 388 6.19 16.60 6.38
C ILE A 388 6.71 16.67 4.94
N GLU A 389 8.03 16.87 4.76
CA GLU A 389 8.65 16.89 3.43
C GLU A 389 8.51 15.55 2.69
N GLU A 390 8.78 14.43 3.39
CA GLU A 390 8.63 13.09 2.81
C GLU A 390 7.18 12.75 2.44
N LEU A 391 6.21 13.31 3.16
CA LEU A 391 4.77 13.09 2.98
C LEU A 391 4.08 14.19 2.16
N LYS A 392 4.85 15.03 1.46
CA LYS A 392 4.33 16.13 0.67
C LYS A 392 3.25 15.68 -0.33
N SER A 393 3.44 14.54 -1.00
CA SER A 393 2.45 13.99 -1.93
C SER A 393 1.12 13.56 -1.29
N VAL A 394 1.08 13.43 0.04
CA VAL A 394 -0.12 13.09 0.81
C VAL A 394 -0.77 14.36 1.37
N PHE A 395 0.02 15.23 2.01
CA PHE A 395 -0.47 16.48 2.60
C PHE A 395 -0.99 17.49 1.59
N TYR A 396 -0.49 17.46 0.36
CA TYR A 396 -0.87 18.41 -0.67
C TYR A 396 -1.59 17.73 -1.84
N THR A 397 -2.50 18.47 -2.45
CA THR A 397 -3.10 18.14 -3.73
C THR A 397 -2.37 18.91 -4.82
N ASP A 398 -2.15 18.26 -5.96
CA ASP A 398 -1.82 18.98 -7.19
C ASP A 398 -3.05 19.84 -7.61
N ARG A 399 -2.82 21.01 -8.20
CA ARG A 399 -3.89 21.93 -8.65
C ARG A 399 -4.84 21.29 -9.66
N SER A 400 -4.40 20.22 -10.33
CA SER A 400 -5.21 19.38 -11.21
C SER A 400 -6.31 18.61 -10.46
N PHE A 401 -6.10 18.29 -9.18
CA PHE A 401 -6.95 17.42 -8.37
C PHE A 401 -8.17 18.15 -7.77
N GLU A 402 -8.01 19.41 -7.35
CA GLU A 402 -9.12 20.18 -6.73
C GLU A 402 -10.21 20.61 -7.73
N LYS A 403 -9.86 20.87 -9.00
CA LYS A 403 -10.85 21.22 -10.04
C LYS A 403 -11.85 20.11 -10.36
N LEU A 404 -11.54 18.88 -9.97
CA LEU A 404 -12.34 17.70 -10.28
C LEU A 404 -13.16 17.21 -9.05
N PHE A 405 -12.77 17.59 -7.82
CA PHE A 405 -13.58 17.37 -6.60
C PHE A 405 -14.42 18.60 -6.17
N SER A 406 -14.21 19.77 -6.78
CA SER A 406 -15.19 20.84 -6.66
C SER A 406 -16.51 20.37 -7.28
N LYS A 407 -17.63 20.66 -6.62
CA LYS A 407 -19.01 20.27 -7.02
C LYS A 407 -19.42 20.71 -8.45
N GLU A 408 -18.55 21.38 -9.19
CA GLU A 408 -18.83 21.90 -10.54
C GLU A 408 -18.87 20.81 -11.63
N ASN A 409 -18.37 19.58 -11.39
CA ASN A 409 -18.46 18.48 -12.38
C ASN A 409 -19.52 17.41 -12.06
N ASN A 410 -20.33 17.58 -11.01
CA ASN A 410 -21.43 16.67 -10.64
C ASN A 410 -22.82 17.25 -10.97
N GLN A 411 -22.93 18.17 -11.93
CA GLN A 411 -24.23 18.40 -12.57
C GLN A 411 -24.41 17.35 -13.67
N PRO A 412 -25.40 16.44 -13.57
CA PRO A 412 -25.80 15.67 -14.73
C PRO A 412 -26.24 16.66 -15.81
N ALA A 413 -25.82 16.43 -17.04
CA ALA A 413 -26.38 17.14 -18.18
C ALA A 413 -27.90 16.91 -18.15
N GLU A 414 -28.66 17.91 -17.73
CA GLU A 414 -30.10 17.94 -17.92
C GLU A 414 -30.32 17.95 -19.43
N GLU A 415 -30.67 16.79 -19.98
CA GLU A 415 -31.30 16.71 -21.29
C GLU A 415 -32.57 17.56 -21.25
N SER A 416 -32.49 18.74 -21.84
CA SER A 416 -33.63 19.54 -22.21
C SER A 416 -34.43 18.81 -23.29
N MET A 417 -35.21 17.79 -22.91
CA MET A 417 -36.37 17.37 -23.69
C MET A 417 -37.49 18.36 -23.43
N HIS A 418 -37.43 19.51 -24.10
CA HIS A 418 -38.63 20.29 -24.34
C HIS A 418 -39.46 19.57 -25.41
N THR A 419 -40.56 18.99 -24.94
CA THR A 419 -41.77 18.71 -25.70
C THR A 419 -42.18 19.93 -26.53
N SER A 420 -42.24 19.77 -27.86
CA SER A 420 -43.21 20.37 -28.78
C SER A 420 -43.11 19.64 -30.12
#